data_AF-A0A928AWZ7-F1
#
_entry.id   AF-A0A928AWZ7-F1
#
_cell.length_a   1.000
_cell.length_b   1.000
_cell.length_c   1.000
_cell.angle_alpha   90.00
_cell.angle_beta   90.00
_cell.angle_gamma   90.00
#
_symmetry.space_group_name_H-M   'P 1'
#
loop_
_entity.id
_entity.type
_entity.pdbx_description
1 polymer ?
#
loop_
_entity_poly.entity_id
_entity_poly.type
_entity_poly.pdbx_seq_one_letter_code
_entity_poly.pdbx_strand_id
1 'polypeptide(L)'
;MSKYDMCEALYALPGGVVVKRRKPIAVPALLLAAGVAILVINSQIEASAEMMNLKSALVLFGAVAAVVGAVMLALRLTGSAGTPYHAADGCYLQCKELKFNKEKSAQLRDLVNRGDFTTLRSLPEDGVSAVTVVMYSSPRSGFCAAQVFEYFELELRAVSELKVTDK
;
A
#
# COMPACT_ATOMS: atom_id res chain seq x y z
N MET A 1 -12.82 -17.19 1.02
CA MET A 1 -12.11 -16.07 0.38
C MET A 1 -11.33 -15.33 1.44
N SER A 2 -10.01 -15.42 1.37
CA SER A 2 -9.06 -14.70 2.22
C SER A 2 -8.81 -13.28 1.68
N LYS A 3 -8.16 -12.43 2.48
CA LYS A 3 -7.71 -11.11 2.05
C LYS A 3 -6.78 -11.17 0.83
N TYR A 4 -6.00 -12.23 0.68
CA TYR A 4 -5.10 -12.42 -0.47
C TYR A 4 -5.87 -12.75 -1.76
N ASP A 5 -6.95 -13.53 -1.63
CA ASP A 5 -7.84 -13.90 -2.74
C ASP A 5 -8.59 -12.67 -3.29
N MET A 6 -8.79 -11.63 -2.47
CA MET A 6 -9.41 -10.38 -2.90
C MET A 6 -8.60 -9.68 -3.99
N CYS A 7 -7.27 -9.72 -3.93
CA CYS A 7 -6.43 -9.17 -5.00
C CYS A 7 -6.62 -9.92 -6.32
N GLU A 8 -6.73 -11.25 -6.26
CA GLU A 8 -6.99 -12.08 -7.45
C GLU A 8 -8.37 -11.82 -8.03
N ALA A 9 -9.39 -11.68 -7.18
CA ALA A 9 -10.74 -11.30 -7.60
C ALA A 9 -10.76 -9.92 -8.28
N LEU A 10 -9.94 -8.96 -7.83
CA LEU A 10 -9.79 -7.67 -8.52
C LEU A 10 -9.15 -7.84 -9.90
N TYR A 11 -8.12 -8.68 -10.04
CA TYR A 11 -7.50 -8.96 -11.35
C TYR A 11 -8.42 -9.70 -12.31
N ALA A 12 -9.37 -10.47 -11.78
CA ALA A 12 -10.37 -11.20 -12.55
C ALA A 12 -11.57 -10.33 -13.00
N LEU A 13 -11.60 -9.05 -12.63
CA LEU A 13 -12.70 -8.17 -13.04
C LEU A 13 -12.80 -8.06 -14.57
N PRO A 14 -14.02 -8.08 -15.13
CA PRO A 14 -14.22 -8.03 -16.57
C PRO A 14 -13.68 -6.72 -17.15
N GLY A 15 -13.08 -6.80 -18.33
CA GLY A 15 -12.55 -5.64 -19.05
C GLY A 15 -11.14 -5.21 -18.64
N GLY A 16 -10.45 -5.94 -17.76
CA GLY A 16 -9.07 -5.62 -17.37
C GLY A 16 -8.93 -4.28 -16.65
N VAL A 17 -10.01 -3.85 -15.98
CA VAL A 17 -10.09 -2.58 -15.25
C VAL A 17 -8.99 -2.47 -14.19
N VAL A 18 -8.66 -3.61 -13.55
CA VAL A 18 -7.55 -3.71 -12.60
C VAL A 18 -6.52 -4.73 -13.11
N VAL A 19 -5.27 -4.28 -13.26
CA VAL A 19 -4.15 -5.07 -13.75
C VAL A 19 -3.10 -5.24 -12.66
N LYS A 20 -2.43 -6.39 -12.66
CA LYS A 20 -1.27 -6.64 -11.80
C LYS A 20 -0.05 -5.89 -12.34
N ARG A 21 0.36 -4.79 -11.70
CA ARG A 21 1.56 -4.02 -12.09
C ARG A 21 2.61 -4.01 -10.98
N ARG A 22 3.89 -4.13 -11.35
CA ARG A 22 5.01 -3.95 -10.41
C ARG A 22 5.30 -2.46 -10.24
N LYS A 23 5.46 -2.01 -8.99
CA LYS A 23 5.90 -0.63 -8.71
C LYS A 23 7.27 -0.37 -9.33
N PRO A 24 7.52 0.82 -9.90
CA PRO A 24 8.74 1.10 -10.66
C PRO A 24 9.98 0.99 -9.77
N ILE A 25 11.00 0.22 -10.15
CA ILE A 25 12.23 0.07 -9.35
C ILE A 25 13.17 1.28 -9.43
N ALA A 26 12.93 2.19 -10.38
CA ALA A 26 13.82 3.29 -10.70
C ALA A 26 14.10 4.22 -9.52
N VAL A 27 13.06 4.62 -8.77
CA VAL A 27 13.22 5.55 -7.64
C VAL A 27 14.07 4.95 -6.51
N PRO A 28 13.80 3.72 -6.01
CA PRO A 28 14.68 3.07 -5.03
C PRO A 28 16.11 2.87 -5.52
N ALA A 29 16.28 2.47 -6.79
CA ALA A 29 17.61 2.25 -7.37
C ALA A 29 18.41 3.56 -7.46
N LEU A 30 17.77 4.65 -7.86
CA LEU A 30 18.40 5.96 -7.94
C LEU A 30 18.75 6.50 -6.55
N LEU A 31 17.88 6.30 -5.56
CA LEU A 31 18.14 6.67 -4.17
C LEU A 31 19.33 5.89 -3.58
N LEU A 32 19.39 4.58 -3.85
CA LEU A 32 20.52 3.73 -3.46
C LEU A 32 21.82 4.24 -4.10
N ALA A 33 21.82 4.45 -5.42
CA ALA A 33 22.98 4.91 -6.17
C ALA A 33 23.47 6.29 -5.67
N ALA A 34 22.55 7.22 -5.41
CA ALA A 34 22.87 8.54 -4.86
C ALA A 34 23.48 8.43 -3.46
N GLY A 35 22.91 7.61 -2.56
CA GLY A 35 23.45 7.38 -1.22
C GLY A 35 24.87 6.81 -1.26
N VAL A 36 25.11 5.80 -2.11
CA VAL A 36 26.45 5.21 -2.30
C VAL A 36 27.42 6.23 -2.88
N ALA A 37 27.02 7.02 -3.88
CA ALA A 37 27.87 8.05 -4.46
C ALA A 37 28.32 9.09 -3.43
N ILE A 38 27.41 9.54 -2.55
CA ILE A 38 27.73 10.47 -1.46
C ILE A 38 28.79 9.86 -0.52
N LEU A 39 28.64 8.59 -0.15
CA LEU A 39 29.61 7.90 0.72
C LEU A 39 30.99 7.75 0.06
N VAL A 40 31.03 7.42 -1.24
CA VAL A 40 32.27 7.31 -2.00
C VAL A 40 32.95 8.68 -2.10
N ILE A 41 32.22 9.73 -2.46
CA ILE A 41 32.76 11.10 -2.52
C ILE A 41 33.29 11.53 -1.14
N ASN A 42 32.54 11.25 -0.08
CA ASN A 42 32.96 11.56 1.28
C ASN A 42 34.27 10.86 1.69
N SER A 43 34.52 9.64 1.19
CA SER A 43 35.77 8.91 1.44
C SER A 43 37.00 9.54 0.79
N GLN A 44 36.82 10.29 -0.31
CA GLN A 44 37.91 10.93 -1.06
C GLN A 44 38.27 12.32 -0.55
N ILE A 45 37.39 12.95 0.24
CA ILE A 45 37.61 14.27 0.82
C ILE A 45 38.65 14.16 1.95
N GLU A 46 39.69 14.98 1.94
CA GLU A 46 40.65 15.05 3.06
C GLU A 46 40.00 15.67 4.30
N ALA A 47 40.32 15.13 5.49
CA ALA A 47 39.74 15.60 6.73
C ALA A 47 40.49 16.86 7.22
N SER A 48 39.90 18.04 7.01
CA SER A 48 40.29 19.26 7.74
C SER A 48 39.38 19.45 8.96
N ALA A 49 39.87 20.15 9.98
CA ALA A 49 39.11 20.41 11.21
C ALA A 49 37.78 21.14 10.95
N GLU A 50 37.72 21.99 9.92
CA GLU A 50 36.51 22.72 9.53
C GLU A 50 35.49 21.84 8.78
N MET A 51 35.93 20.73 8.20
CA MET A 51 35.10 19.84 7.37
C MET A 51 34.55 18.63 8.14
N MET A 52 34.89 18.44 9.42
CA MET A 52 34.40 17.31 10.23
C MET A 52 32.87 17.25 10.32
N ASN A 53 32.22 18.39 10.53
CA ASN A 53 30.76 18.46 10.59
C ASN A 53 30.12 18.13 9.22
N LEU A 54 30.74 18.61 8.13
CA LEU A 54 30.28 18.33 6.77
C LEU A 54 30.45 16.85 6.41
N LYS A 55 31.58 16.22 6.74
CA LYS A 55 31.81 14.79 6.51
C LYS A 55 30.83 13.94 7.30
N SER A 56 30.59 14.29 8.57
CA SER A 56 29.64 13.57 9.41
C SER A 56 28.21 13.67 8.86
N ALA A 57 27.79 14.85 8.39
CA ALA A 57 26.51 15.03 7.72
C ALA A 57 26.40 14.22 6.41
N LEU A 58 27.43 14.26 5.56
CA LEU A 58 27.48 13.50 4.31
C LEU A 58 27.37 11.99 4.55
N VAL A 59 28.06 11.46 5.57
CA VAL A 59 27.94 10.06 5.98
C VAL A 59 26.52 9.76 6.44
N LEU A 60 25.93 10.60 7.28
CA LEU A 60 24.58 10.39 7.79
C LEU A 60 23.55 10.35 6.65
N PHE A 61 23.52 11.38 5.80
CA PHE A 61 22.56 11.46 4.70
C PHE A 61 22.82 10.38 3.64
N GLY A 62 24.08 10.14 3.28
CA GLY A 62 24.46 9.11 2.32
C GLY A 62 24.09 7.70 2.79
N ALA A 63 24.38 7.37 4.05
CA ALA A 63 24.05 6.07 4.63
C ALA A 63 22.54 5.87 4.75
N VAL A 64 21.79 6.87 5.23
CA VAL A 64 20.33 6.79 5.32
C VAL A 64 19.71 6.61 3.93
N ALA A 65 20.13 7.39 2.93
CA ALA A 65 19.65 7.26 1.56
C ALA A 65 19.95 5.88 0.98
N ALA A 66 21.18 5.37 1.18
CA ALA A 66 21.58 4.05 0.70
C ALA A 66 20.75 2.93 1.35
N VAL A 67 20.58 2.96 2.68
CA VAL A 67 19.80 1.95 3.42
C VAL A 67 18.33 1.99 3.00
N VAL A 68 17.71 3.17 2.92
CA VAL A 68 16.31 3.30 2.49
C VAL A 68 16.14 2.81 1.04
N GLY A 69 17.04 3.20 0.15
CA GLY A 69 17.05 2.75 -1.24
C GLY A 69 17.17 1.23 -1.35
N ALA A 70 18.10 0.63 -0.59
CA ALA A 70 18.32 -0.82 -0.55
C ALA A 70 17.08 -1.58 -0.06
N VAL A 71 16.50 -1.15 1.07
CA VAL A 71 15.31 -1.79 1.66
C VAL A 71 14.13 -1.69 0.70
N MET A 72 13.86 -0.50 0.14
CA MET A 72 12.78 -0.33 -0.82
C MET A 72 12.99 -1.16 -2.09
N LEU A 73 14.22 -1.29 -2.58
CA LEU A 73 14.55 -2.09 -3.75
C LEU A 73 14.37 -3.58 -3.45
N ALA A 74 14.86 -4.06 -2.32
CA ALA A 74 14.69 -5.43 -1.86
C ALA A 74 13.20 -5.79 -1.77
N LEU A 75 12.39 -4.97 -1.10
CA LEU A 75 10.94 -5.17 -0.98
C LEU A 75 10.23 -5.21 -2.34
N ARG A 76 10.71 -4.45 -3.34
CA ARG A 76 10.12 -4.45 -4.70
C ARG A 76 10.58 -5.64 -5.55
N LEU A 77 11.77 -6.17 -5.31
CA LEU A 77 12.31 -7.34 -6.02
C LEU A 77 11.79 -8.65 -5.43
N THR A 78 11.66 -8.74 -4.10
CA THR A 78 11.18 -9.93 -3.39
C THR A 78 9.66 -9.94 -3.20
N GLY A 79 9.00 -8.78 -3.30
CA GLY A 79 7.55 -8.65 -3.28
C GLY A 79 6.89 -9.29 -4.51
N SER A 80 6.49 -10.56 -4.39
CA SER A 80 5.79 -11.34 -5.42
C SER A 80 4.33 -10.88 -5.66
N ALA A 81 3.78 -10.09 -4.75
CA ALA A 81 2.47 -9.47 -4.89
C ALA A 81 2.56 -8.22 -5.77
N GLY A 82 2.36 -8.40 -7.07
CA GLY A 82 2.04 -7.27 -7.95
C GLY A 82 0.91 -6.43 -7.33
N THR A 83 1.00 -5.12 -7.45
CA THR A 83 0.05 -4.20 -6.81
C THR A 83 -1.13 -3.97 -7.74
N PRO A 84 -2.37 -3.93 -7.23
CA PRO A 84 -3.55 -3.59 -8.02
C PRO A 84 -3.40 -2.22 -8.68
N TYR A 85 -3.47 -2.17 -10.00
CA TYR A 85 -3.31 -0.97 -10.81
C TYR A 85 -4.57 -0.75 -11.64
N HIS A 86 -5.20 0.42 -11.48
CA HIS A 86 -6.36 0.79 -12.26
C HIS A 86 -5.93 1.24 -13.65
N ALA A 87 -6.29 0.49 -14.68
CA ALA A 87 -5.84 0.72 -16.05
C ALA A 87 -6.40 2.03 -16.63
N ALA A 88 -7.67 2.33 -16.36
CA ALA A 88 -8.34 3.53 -16.88
C ALA A 88 -7.75 4.83 -16.31
N ASP A 89 -7.46 4.88 -15.00
CA ASP A 89 -6.90 6.08 -14.36
C ASP A 89 -5.38 6.19 -14.44
N GLY A 90 -4.73 5.10 -14.85
CA GLY A 90 -3.27 4.99 -14.86
C GLY A 90 -2.64 5.10 -13.47
N CYS A 91 -3.29 4.65 -12.40
CA CYS A 91 -2.78 4.77 -11.03
C CYS A 91 -2.88 3.46 -10.22
N TYR A 92 -2.01 3.34 -9.20
CA TYR A 92 -2.10 2.26 -8.22
C TYR A 92 -3.29 2.47 -7.28
N LEU A 93 -4.05 1.42 -7.00
CA LEU A 93 -5.15 1.47 -6.05
C LEU A 93 -4.61 1.59 -4.62
N GLN A 94 -5.24 2.46 -3.84
CA GLN A 94 -4.96 2.62 -2.43
C GLN A 94 -5.76 1.58 -1.64
N CYS A 95 -5.05 0.72 -0.92
CA CYS A 95 -5.65 -0.22 0.02
C CYS A 95 -5.83 0.49 1.37
N LYS A 96 -7.06 0.52 1.89
CA LYS A 96 -7.39 0.94 3.24
C LYS A 96 -8.10 -0.19 3.96
N GLU A 97 -7.69 -0.43 5.19
CA GLU A 97 -8.30 -1.42 6.08
C GLU A 97 -8.96 -0.66 7.20
N LEU A 98 -10.28 -0.76 7.30
CA LEU A 98 -11.07 -0.11 8.35
C LEU A 98 -11.49 -1.15 9.38
N LYS A 99 -11.21 -0.89 10.65
CA LYS A 99 -11.39 -1.86 11.75
C LYS A 99 -12.55 -1.47 12.66
N PHE A 100 -13.43 -2.43 12.89
CA PHE A 100 -14.67 -2.23 13.63
C PHE A 100 -14.98 -3.36 14.59
N ASN A 101 -15.80 -3.04 15.59
CA ASN A 101 -16.38 -4.06 16.47
C ASN A 101 -17.41 -4.94 15.72
N LYS A 102 -17.66 -6.14 16.25
CA LYS A 102 -18.58 -7.15 15.71
C LYS A 102 -20.02 -6.66 15.57
N GLU A 103 -20.46 -5.78 16.46
CA GLU A 103 -21.81 -5.20 16.44
C GLU A 103 -22.12 -4.44 15.14
N LYS A 104 -21.09 -3.84 14.52
CA LYS A 104 -21.23 -3.09 13.27
C LYS A 104 -21.22 -4.00 12.02
N SER A 105 -21.01 -5.32 12.14
CA SER A 105 -20.92 -6.27 11.02
C SER A 105 -22.11 -6.17 10.06
N ALA A 106 -23.34 -6.11 10.57
CA ALA A 106 -24.54 -6.03 9.75
C ALA A 106 -24.64 -4.69 8.99
N GLN A 107 -24.34 -3.58 9.67
CA GLN A 107 -24.32 -2.24 9.07
C GLN A 107 -23.27 -2.12 7.96
N LEU A 108 -22.06 -2.64 8.21
CA LEU A 108 -20.97 -2.61 7.24
C LEU A 108 -21.28 -3.45 6.00
N ARG A 109 -21.90 -4.61 6.18
CA ARG A 109 -22.36 -5.45 5.05
C ARG A 109 -23.38 -4.73 4.19
N ASP A 110 -24.37 -4.08 4.79
CA ASP A 110 -25.37 -3.31 4.06
C ASP A 110 -24.74 -2.13 3.29
N LEU A 111 -23.84 -1.38 3.93
CA LEU A 111 -23.11 -0.27 3.28
C LEU A 111 -22.27 -0.73 2.09
N VAL A 112 -21.53 -1.83 2.23
CA VAL A 112 -20.73 -2.40 1.12
C VAL A 112 -21.64 -2.90 0.01
N ASN A 113 -22.74 -3.58 0.31
CA ASN A 113 -23.68 -4.08 -0.71
C ASN A 113 -24.34 -2.95 -1.52
N ARG A 114 -24.67 -1.84 -0.85
CA ARG A 114 -25.19 -0.61 -1.47
C ARG A 114 -24.13 0.18 -2.25
N GLY A 115 -22.85 -0.10 -2.03
CA GLY A 115 -21.75 0.65 -2.63
C GLY A 115 -21.57 2.06 -2.05
N ASP A 116 -22.07 2.33 -0.85
CA ASP A 116 -21.91 3.62 -0.17
C ASP A 116 -20.57 3.67 0.58
N PHE A 117 -19.50 3.77 -0.20
CA PHE A 117 -18.13 3.84 0.33
C PHE A 117 -17.78 5.19 0.95
N THR A 118 -18.56 6.24 0.66
CA THR A 118 -18.42 7.57 1.28
C THR A 118 -18.77 7.51 2.76
N THR A 119 -19.95 6.97 3.09
CA THR A 119 -20.38 6.80 4.48
C THR A 119 -19.45 5.83 5.20
N LEU A 120 -19.06 4.73 4.55
CA LEU A 120 -18.16 3.73 5.12
C LEU A 120 -16.80 4.31 5.55
N ARG A 121 -16.24 5.27 4.80
CA ARG A 121 -14.98 5.96 5.16
C ARG A 121 -15.11 6.94 6.31
N SER A 122 -16.32 7.46 6.53
CA SER A 122 -16.60 8.44 7.59
C SER A 122 -16.91 7.80 8.93
N LEU A 123 -17.13 6.47 8.97
CA LEU A 123 -17.42 5.77 10.21
C LEU A 123 -16.22 5.78 11.15
N PRO A 124 -16.43 6.07 12.44
CA PRO A 124 -15.36 6.00 13.42
C PRO A 124 -14.93 4.55 13.62
N GLU A 125 -13.63 4.30 13.43
CA GLU A 125 -12.99 3.02 13.69
C GLU A 125 -12.93 2.76 15.19
N ASP A 126 -13.24 1.53 15.60
CA ASP A 126 -13.25 1.16 17.02
C ASP A 126 -11.88 0.62 17.49
N GLY A 127 -10.90 0.53 16.59
CA GLY A 127 -9.56 -0.04 16.85
C GLY A 127 -9.53 -1.56 17.07
N VAL A 128 -10.69 -2.18 17.33
CA VAL A 128 -10.86 -3.63 17.48
C VAL A 128 -10.97 -4.26 16.09
N SER A 129 -10.13 -5.27 15.79
CA SER A 129 -10.10 -5.94 14.48
C SER A 129 -11.10 -7.12 14.40
N ALA A 130 -12.27 -7.02 15.04
CA ALA A 130 -13.28 -8.08 15.02
C ALA A 130 -13.96 -8.16 13.64
N VAL A 131 -14.18 -7.01 13.02
CA VAL A 131 -14.64 -6.88 11.63
C VAL A 131 -13.68 -5.93 10.92
N THR A 132 -13.19 -6.34 9.76
CA THR A 132 -12.28 -5.54 8.94
C THR A 132 -12.89 -5.35 7.57
N VAL A 133 -13.05 -4.11 7.12
CA VAL A 133 -13.41 -3.80 5.74
C VAL A 133 -12.13 -3.48 4.98
N VAL A 134 -11.83 -4.30 3.96
CA VAL A 134 -10.72 -4.04 3.05
C VAL A 134 -11.29 -3.29 1.85
N MET A 135 -10.70 -2.15 1.53
CA MET A 135 -11.17 -1.28 0.45
C MET A 135 -10.00 -0.86 -0.44
N TYR A 136 -10.16 -1.07 -1.75
CA TYR A 136 -9.29 -0.56 -2.79
C TYR A 136 -9.96 0.60 -3.49
N SER A 137 -9.27 1.74 -3.58
CA SER A 137 -9.83 2.94 -4.21
C SER A 137 -8.84 3.62 -5.13
N SER A 138 -9.36 4.18 -6.23
CA SER A 138 -8.60 5.10 -7.06
C SER A 138 -8.63 6.50 -6.42
N PRO A 139 -7.50 7.22 -6.39
CA PRO A 139 -7.48 8.62 -6.00
C PRO A 139 -8.00 9.58 -7.09
N ARG A 140 -8.20 9.10 -8.33
CA ARG A 140 -8.58 9.93 -9.48
C ARG A 140 -10.03 9.76 -9.91
N SER A 141 -10.57 8.55 -9.85
CA SER A 141 -11.95 8.25 -10.21
C SER A 141 -12.78 7.86 -8.99
N GLY A 142 -14.07 7.62 -9.23
CA GLY A 142 -14.94 7.00 -8.25
C GLY A 142 -14.71 5.50 -8.07
N PHE A 143 -13.72 4.90 -8.74
CA PHE A 143 -13.45 3.47 -8.63
C PHE A 143 -13.17 3.08 -7.18
N CYS A 144 -13.99 2.15 -6.68
CA CYS A 144 -13.86 1.62 -5.34
C CYS A 144 -14.35 0.18 -5.30
N ALA A 145 -13.53 -0.69 -4.74
CA ALA A 145 -13.86 -2.08 -4.49
C ALA A 145 -13.69 -2.38 -3.01
N ALA A 146 -14.72 -2.93 -2.36
CA ALA A 146 -14.65 -3.25 -0.94
C ALA A 146 -15.28 -4.60 -0.62
N GLN A 147 -14.77 -5.20 0.45
CA GLN A 147 -15.29 -6.44 1.00
C GLN A 147 -15.14 -6.45 2.52
N VAL A 148 -16.14 -7.00 3.21
CA VAL A 148 -16.17 -7.12 4.66
C VAL A 148 -15.66 -8.50 5.07
N PHE A 149 -14.73 -8.51 6.01
CA PHE A 149 -14.19 -9.71 6.63
C PHE A 149 -14.49 -9.69 8.13
N GLU A 150 -14.91 -10.82 8.67
CA GLU A 150 -15.15 -11.01 10.11
C GLU A 150 -14.14 -12.00 10.67
N TYR A 151 -13.61 -11.70 11.85
CA TYR A 151 -12.71 -12.59 12.57
C TYR A 151 -13.53 -13.64 13.32
N PHE A 152 -13.42 -14.89 12.90
CA PHE A 152 -14.13 -16.02 13.50
C PHE A 152 -13.16 -17.21 13.63
N GLU A 153 -13.06 -17.78 14.84
CA GLU A 153 -12.22 -18.96 15.13
C GLU A 153 -10.78 -18.86 14.58
N LEU A 154 -10.10 -17.75 14.89
CA LEU A 154 -8.73 -17.45 14.46
C LEU A 154 -8.53 -17.17 12.97
N GLU A 155 -9.60 -17.14 12.16
CA GLU A 155 -9.55 -16.86 10.73
C GLU A 155 -10.37 -15.62 10.35
N LEU A 156 -9.83 -14.84 9.39
CA LEU A 156 -10.59 -13.77 8.73
C LEU A 156 -11.41 -14.39 7.58
N ARG A 157 -12.73 -14.39 7.72
CA ARG A 157 -13.65 -14.92 6.71
C ARG A 157 -14.43 -13.79 6.06
N ALA A 158 -14.52 -13.83 4.74
CA ALA A 158 -15.38 -12.90 4.00
C ALA A 158 -16.85 -13.13 4.38
N VAL A 159 -17.52 -12.06 4.83
CA VAL A 159 -18.95 -12.07 5.19
C VAL A 159 -19.80 -11.29 4.20
N SER A 160 -19.17 -10.59 3.25
CA SER A 160 -19.84 -9.97 2.10
C SER A 160 -19.21 -10.45 0.78
N GLU A 161 -19.95 -10.31 -0.32
CA GLU A 161 -19.38 -10.36 -1.66
C GLU A 161 -18.47 -9.14 -1.91
N LEU A 162 -17.57 -9.28 -2.87
CA LEU A 162 -16.76 -8.16 -3.35
C LEU A 162 -17.66 -7.20 -4.12
N LYS A 163 -17.90 -6.01 -3.59
CA LYS A 163 -18.63 -4.97 -4.31
C LYS A 163 -17.64 -4.05 -5.02
N VAL A 164 -17.84 -3.86 -6.32
CA VAL A 164 -17.11 -2.89 -7.13
C VAL A 164 -18.07 -1.81 -7.61
N THR A 165 -17.67 -0.56 -7.45
CA THR A 165 -18.32 0.59 -8.04
C THR A 165 -17.28 1.31 -8.89
N ASP A 166 -17.62 1.53 -10.15
CA ASP A 166 -16.86 2.36 -11.08
C ASP A 166 -17.85 3.45 -11.55
N LYS A 167 -17.56 4.71 -11.21
CA LYS A 167 -18.43 5.87 -11.49
C LYS A 167 -17.82 6.72 -12.58
#